data_AF-A0A3N2R6L9-F1
#
_entry.id   AF-A0A3N2R6L9-F1
#
_cell.length_a   1.000
_cell.length_b   1.000
_cell.length_c   1.000
_cell.angle_alpha   90.00
_cell.angle_beta   90.00
_cell.angle_gamma   90.00
#
_symmetry.space_group_name_H-M   'P 1'
#
loop_
_entity.id
_entity.type
_entity.pdbx_description
1 polymer ?
#
loop_
_entity_poly.entity_id
_entity_poly.type
_entity_poly.pdbx_seq_one_letter_code
_entity_poly.pdbx_strand_id
1 'polypeptide(L)'
;MSGPVGIVILIHTAFDRAEQVIRHWVAGGCPVVVHVDAKVRPQTYDRFVHGLSDLTGSVLFCKRHRCEWGTWGIVAASQAGAEMMLERFPGVQHVYLASGSCLPLRPVRELVDYLAERPGVDFIESATTADVPWVAGGLAEERFVLRFPFSWKRQRFLFDRWVEIQRRFGLHREIPEGLTPHMGSQWWCLTRETMTRILKDPARARYDAYFRLVWIPDESYFQTLARLYARNIESRSLTLSKFDFQGKPHIFYDDHLQPLRRSDCFVARKIWPHADRLYEAFLDPSEQAMKGAEPNPGKIDRIFAKAVERRTRGRPGLYMQSRLPNEGWENGFTSAPYSVFEGFSDLFEDFEPWLARTTGARVHGHLFATHGVEFEGRQDSFAGALSASAAIRDYNSRRFLTSLIWMTRGERQCFQFGPFDQQIITWDLAKDPNAQISVISGAWAVPLFLSGGDFAELRTEAARLQKIESEHLKALRSPYAKARIRIWTMAEFIESPLEALQTVIEEFPGSTPRRVTETPRMVDLTGFGQFLQNLKNEGMHPYLMGDFHAGGAPRRDEPPRRKRYLVR
;
A
#
# COMPACT_ATOMS: atom_id res chain seq x y z
N MET A 1 -33.59 -21.20 -31.43
CA MET A 1 -34.31 -20.92 -30.17
C MET A 1 -33.37 -20.08 -29.30
N SER A 2 -33.81 -18.93 -28.78
CA SER A 2 -33.00 -18.07 -27.92
C SER A 2 -32.72 -18.74 -26.57
N GLY A 3 -31.48 -18.64 -26.06
CA GLY A 3 -31.10 -19.18 -24.75
C GLY A 3 -31.83 -18.50 -23.57
N PRO A 4 -31.77 -19.10 -22.36
CA PRO A 4 -32.50 -18.62 -21.18
C PRO A 4 -31.88 -17.37 -20.53
N VAL A 5 -30.77 -16.83 -21.06
CA VAL A 5 -30.11 -15.63 -20.53
C VAL A 5 -30.08 -14.57 -21.62
N GLY A 6 -30.69 -13.41 -21.35
CA GLY A 6 -30.68 -12.26 -22.25
C GLY A 6 -29.72 -11.18 -21.75
N ILE A 7 -28.91 -10.61 -22.64
CA ILE A 7 -27.95 -9.56 -22.31
C ILE A 7 -28.48 -8.19 -22.74
N VAL A 8 -28.51 -7.22 -21.83
CA VAL A 8 -28.73 -5.81 -22.15
C VAL A 8 -27.37 -5.10 -22.11
N ILE A 9 -26.92 -4.51 -23.22
CA ILE A 9 -25.61 -3.87 -23.31
C ILE A 9 -25.75 -2.36 -23.55
N LEU A 10 -25.15 -1.57 -22.66
CA LEU A 10 -25.08 -0.10 -22.78
C LEU A 10 -23.75 0.35 -23.41
N ILE A 11 -23.80 1.09 -24.53
CA ILE A 11 -22.63 1.46 -25.34
C ILE A 11 -22.61 2.96 -25.64
N HIS A 12 -21.41 3.55 -25.58
CA HIS A 12 -21.17 4.94 -26.02
C HIS A 12 -19.81 5.15 -26.72
N THR A 13 -18.90 4.17 -26.66
CA THR A 13 -17.53 4.22 -27.23
C THR A 13 -17.03 2.80 -27.54
N ALA A 14 -15.85 2.69 -28.18
CA ALA A 14 -15.16 1.42 -28.49
C ALA A 14 -16.07 0.38 -29.19
N PHE A 15 -16.72 0.82 -30.27
CA PHE A 15 -17.75 0.06 -30.98
C PHE A 15 -17.22 -1.23 -31.60
N ASP A 16 -15.97 -1.25 -32.03
CA ASP A 16 -15.24 -2.42 -32.50
C ASP A 16 -15.15 -3.52 -31.43
N ARG A 17 -14.73 -3.16 -30.21
CA ARG A 17 -14.69 -4.10 -29.08
C ARG A 17 -16.09 -4.51 -28.62
N ALA A 18 -17.04 -3.58 -28.63
CA ALA A 18 -18.42 -3.90 -28.28
C ALA A 18 -19.04 -4.89 -29.27
N GLU A 19 -18.76 -4.75 -30.57
CA GLU A 19 -19.19 -5.68 -31.61
C GLU A 19 -18.64 -7.09 -31.34
N GLN A 20 -17.33 -7.21 -31.10
CA GLN A 20 -16.70 -8.50 -30.79
C GLN A 20 -17.35 -9.20 -29.59
N VAL A 21 -17.61 -8.46 -28.51
CA VAL A 21 -18.25 -8.99 -27.31
C VAL A 21 -19.71 -9.38 -27.56
N ILE A 22 -20.47 -8.58 -28.33
CA ILE A 22 -21.85 -8.92 -28.73
C ILE A 22 -21.87 -10.24 -29.51
N ARG A 23 -20.98 -10.37 -30.50
CA ARG A 23 -20.87 -11.58 -31.32
C ARG A 23 -20.54 -12.79 -30.46
N HIS A 24 -19.65 -12.64 -29.47
CA HIS A 24 -19.33 -13.71 -28.52
C HIS A 24 -20.54 -14.13 -27.66
N TRP A 25 -21.33 -13.18 -27.16
CA TRP A 25 -22.59 -13.50 -26.44
C TRP A 25 -23.59 -14.26 -27.31
N VAL A 26 -23.78 -13.82 -28.56
CA VAL A 26 -24.69 -14.45 -29.51
C VAL A 26 -24.21 -15.86 -29.88
N ALA A 27 -22.92 -16.05 -30.10
CA ALA A 27 -22.32 -17.37 -30.34
C ALA A 27 -22.54 -18.32 -29.15
N GLY A 28 -22.57 -17.78 -27.93
CA GLY A 28 -22.94 -18.50 -26.71
C GLY A 28 -24.44 -18.76 -26.52
N GLY A 29 -25.29 -18.34 -27.47
CA GLY A 29 -26.74 -18.57 -27.47
C GLY A 29 -27.57 -17.51 -26.74
N CYS A 30 -26.95 -16.42 -26.26
CA CYS A 30 -27.67 -15.36 -25.56
C CYS A 30 -28.20 -14.30 -26.53
N PRO A 31 -29.52 -14.00 -26.56
CA PRO A 31 -30.01 -12.81 -27.26
C PRO A 31 -29.47 -11.53 -26.61
N VAL A 32 -29.25 -10.50 -27.42
CA VAL A 32 -28.66 -9.24 -26.98
C VAL A 32 -29.57 -8.07 -27.37
N VAL A 33 -29.89 -7.22 -26.41
CA VAL A 33 -30.51 -5.91 -26.66
C VAL A 33 -29.48 -4.82 -26.40
N VAL A 34 -29.27 -3.98 -27.40
CA VAL A 34 -28.22 -2.97 -27.42
C VAL A 34 -28.82 -1.58 -27.27
N HIS A 35 -28.32 -0.84 -26.30
CA HIS A 35 -28.53 0.59 -26.19
C HIS A 35 -27.28 1.33 -26.64
N VAL A 36 -27.45 2.28 -27.57
CA VAL A 36 -26.39 3.22 -27.95
C VAL A 36 -26.77 4.63 -27.52
N ASP A 37 -25.90 5.28 -26.74
CA ASP A 37 -26.14 6.62 -26.21
C ASP A 37 -26.57 7.60 -27.32
N ALA A 38 -27.59 8.41 -27.05
CA ALA A 38 -28.09 9.43 -27.97
C ALA A 38 -27.03 10.48 -28.36
N LYS A 39 -25.96 10.66 -27.56
CA LYS A 39 -24.81 11.54 -27.88
C LYS A 39 -23.95 11.01 -29.03
N VAL A 40 -24.02 9.72 -29.35
CA VAL A 40 -23.24 9.12 -30.44
C VAL A 40 -23.72 9.66 -31.78
N ARG A 41 -22.78 10.11 -32.61
CA ARG A 41 -23.07 10.67 -33.94
C ARG A 41 -23.82 9.65 -34.80
N PRO A 42 -24.82 10.07 -35.61
CA PRO A 42 -25.61 9.16 -36.45
C PRO A 42 -24.75 8.23 -37.31
N GLN A 43 -23.74 8.77 -38.01
CA GLN A 43 -22.84 7.98 -38.86
C GLN A 43 -22.12 6.84 -38.11
N THR A 44 -21.69 7.07 -36.86
CA THR A 44 -21.04 6.04 -36.03
C THR A 44 -22.05 5.00 -35.57
N TYR A 45 -23.26 5.44 -35.21
CA TYR A 45 -24.36 4.55 -34.86
C TYR A 45 -24.77 3.67 -36.04
N ASP A 46 -25.01 4.25 -37.21
CA ASP A 46 -25.44 3.53 -38.42
C ASP A 46 -24.41 2.49 -38.85
N ARG A 47 -23.12 2.85 -38.82
CA ARG A 47 -22.03 1.90 -39.09
C ARG A 47 -22.01 0.73 -38.11
N PHE A 48 -22.23 0.99 -36.83
CA PHE A 48 -22.25 -0.05 -35.80
C PHE A 48 -23.49 -0.95 -35.92
N VAL A 49 -24.67 -0.39 -36.23
CA VAL A 49 -25.88 -1.18 -36.51
C VAL A 49 -25.67 -2.05 -37.75
N HIS A 50 -25.10 -1.48 -38.82
CA HIS A 50 -24.80 -2.22 -40.04
C HIS A 50 -23.82 -3.37 -39.80
N GLY A 51 -22.79 -3.15 -38.97
CA GLY A 51 -21.82 -4.16 -38.56
C GLY A 51 -22.42 -5.36 -37.83
N LEU A 52 -23.66 -5.29 -37.33
CA LEU A 52 -24.38 -6.38 -36.64
C LEU A 52 -25.63 -6.84 -37.41
N SER A 53 -25.79 -6.41 -38.66
CA SER A 53 -27.00 -6.68 -39.46
C SER A 53 -27.18 -8.16 -39.84
N ASP A 54 -26.11 -8.95 -39.82
CA ASP A 54 -26.14 -10.41 -39.96
C ASP A 54 -26.79 -11.12 -38.76
N LEU A 55 -26.93 -10.43 -37.61
CA LEU A 55 -27.43 -10.99 -36.36
C LEU A 55 -28.83 -10.49 -35.95
N THR A 56 -29.63 -9.96 -36.88
CA THR A 56 -30.95 -9.35 -36.62
C THR A 56 -31.97 -10.23 -35.88
N GLY A 57 -31.83 -11.56 -35.93
CA GLY A 57 -32.67 -12.49 -35.16
C GLY A 57 -32.28 -12.64 -33.68
N SER A 58 -31.08 -12.19 -33.30
CA SER A 58 -30.53 -12.32 -31.94
C SER A 58 -30.09 -11.00 -31.32
N VAL A 59 -29.86 -9.96 -32.14
CA VAL A 59 -29.44 -8.63 -31.72
C VAL A 59 -30.51 -7.61 -32.10
N LEU A 60 -31.01 -6.88 -31.10
CA LEU A 60 -31.97 -5.80 -31.30
C LEU A 60 -31.44 -4.49 -30.71
N PHE A 61 -31.85 -3.36 -31.27
CA PHE A 61 -31.48 -2.02 -30.78
C PHE A 61 -32.69 -1.34 -30.13
N CYS A 62 -32.56 -0.96 -28.86
CA CYS A 62 -33.64 -0.31 -28.12
C CYS A 62 -33.64 1.22 -28.28
N LYS A 63 -34.66 1.87 -27.68
CA LYS A 63 -34.79 3.32 -27.70
C LYS A 63 -33.54 3.99 -27.13
N ARG A 64 -32.97 4.93 -27.89
CA ARG A 64 -31.77 5.67 -27.49
C ARG A 64 -32.12 6.72 -26.44
N HIS A 65 -31.28 6.79 -25.42
CA HIS A 65 -31.35 7.77 -24.33
C HIS A 65 -30.00 8.45 -24.18
N ARG A 66 -30.02 9.73 -23.79
CA ARG A 66 -28.81 10.47 -23.46
C ARG A 66 -28.34 10.02 -22.08
N CYS A 67 -27.19 9.37 -21.99
CA CYS A 67 -26.64 8.95 -20.71
C CYS A 67 -25.56 9.95 -20.25
N GLU A 68 -25.60 10.28 -18.97
CA GLU A 68 -24.58 11.09 -18.33
C GLU A 68 -24.33 10.51 -16.95
N TRP A 69 -23.06 10.49 -16.54
CA TRP A 69 -22.67 9.86 -15.29
C TRP A 69 -23.44 10.48 -14.11
N GLY A 70 -24.03 9.61 -13.30
CA GLY A 70 -24.79 10.00 -12.11
C GLY A 70 -26.20 10.54 -12.39
N THR A 71 -26.73 10.35 -13.60
CA THR A 71 -28.06 10.87 -14.00
C THR A 71 -29.02 9.76 -14.45
N TRP A 72 -30.32 10.08 -14.47
CA TRP A 72 -31.41 9.17 -14.85
C TRP A 72 -31.25 8.45 -16.21
N GLY A 73 -30.53 9.06 -17.15
CA GLY A 73 -30.42 8.51 -18.51
C GLY A 73 -29.90 7.08 -18.58
N ILE A 74 -29.07 6.66 -17.62
CA ILE A 74 -28.54 5.29 -17.51
C ILE A 74 -29.65 4.30 -17.07
N VAL A 75 -30.50 4.70 -16.12
CA VAL A 75 -31.66 3.89 -15.70
C VAL A 75 -32.65 3.75 -16.84
N ALA A 76 -32.99 4.86 -17.53
CA ALA A 76 -33.90 4.83 -18.68
C ALA A 76 -33.38 3.93 -19.82
N ALA A 77 -32.07 3.96 -20.09
CA ALA A 77 -31.44 3.08 -21.06
C ALA A 77 -31.56 1.59 -20.67
N SER A 78 -31.34 1.29 -19.39
CA SER A 78 -31.44 -0.06 -18.84
C SER A 78 -32.89 -0.58 -18.88
N GLN A 79 -33.86 0.28 -18.53
CA GLN A 79 -35.29 -0.03 -18.64
C GLN A 79 -35.69 -0.32 -20.09
N ALA A 80 -35.35 0.57 -21.04
CA ALA A 80 -35.69 0.39 -22.45
C ALA A 80 -35.09 -0.89 -23.04
N GLY A 81 -33.88 -1.25 -22.64
CA GLY A 81 -33.25 -2.51 -23.03
C GLY A 81 -33.95 -3.73 -22.44
N ALA A 82 -34.26 -3.69 -21.15
CA ALA A 82 -34.94 -4.78 -20.45
C ALA A 82 -36.39 -4.99 -20.93
N GLU A 83 -37.14 -3.92 -21.18
CA GLU A 83 -38.50 -3.98 -21.75
C GLU A 83 -38.50 -4.71 -23.09
N MET A 84 -37.64 -4.29 -24.02
CA MET A 84 -37.50 -4.92 -25.32
C MET A 84 -37.02 -6.38 -25.21
N MET A 85 -36.12 -6.67 -24.27
CA MET A 85 -35.66 -8.04 -24.00
C MET A 85 -36.83 -8.95 -23.60
N LEU A 86 -37.65 -8.49 -22.65
CA LEU A 86 -38.79 -9.27 -22.16
C LEU A 86 -39.91 -9.40 -23.20
N GLU A 87 -40.13 -8.38 -24.03
CA GLU A 87 -41.16 -8.40 -25.07
C GLU A 87 -40.77 -9.33 -26.24
N ARG A 88 -39.52 -9.25 -26.70
CA ARG A 88 -39.09 -9.88 -27.95
C ARG A 88 -38.50 -11.27 -27.77
N PHE A 89 -38.04 -11.61 -26.56
CA PHE A 89 -37.44 -12.91 -26.25
C PHE A 89 -38.19 -13.60 -25.10
N PRO A 90 -39.30 -14.32 -25.38
CA PRO A 90 -40.13 -14.96 -24.37
C PRO A 90 -39.40 -16.08 -23.59
N GLY A 91 -38.39 -16.72 -24.19
CA GLY A 91 -37.63 -17.81 -23.57
C GLY A 91 -36.62 -17.37 -22.50
N VAL A 92 -36.28 -16.08 -22.43
CA VAL A 92 -35.30 -15.55 -21.47
C VAL A 92 -35.82 -15.74 -20.04
N GLN A 93 -35.02 -16.26 -19.13
CA GLN A 93 -35.34 -16.39 -17.70
C GLN A 93 -34.57 -15.40 -16.84
N HIS A 94 -33.39 -14.95 -17.29
CA HIS A 94 -32.58 -13.93 -16.62
C HIS A 94 -32.16 -12.82 -17.58
N VAL A 95 -32.19 -11.59 -17.10
CA VAL A 95 -31.69 -10.41 -17.80
C VAL A 95 -30.39 -9.96 -17.14
N TYR A 96 -29.30 -9.98 -17.89
CA TYR A 96 -27.98 -9.57 -17.45
C TYR A 96 -27.65 -8.18 -17.99
N LEU A 97 -27.29 -7.23 -17.13
CA LEU A 97 -26.86 -5.90 -17.55
C LEU A 97 -25.34 -5.84 -17.74
N ALA A 98 -24.91 -5.41 -18.92
CA ALA A 98 -23.51 -5.22 -19.26
C ALA A 98 -23.27 -3.87 -19.96
N SER A 99 -22.00 -3.53 -20.17
CA SER A 99 -21.58 -2.36 -20.97
C SER A 99 -20.62 -2.77 -22.06
N GLY A 100 -20.41 -1.89 -23.05
CA GLY A 100 -19.43 -2.11 -24.11
C GLY A 100 -17.97 -2.27 -23.66
N SER A 101 -17.66 -2.05 -22.37
CA SER A 101 -16.34 -2.29 -21.78
C SER A 101 -16.30 -3.49 -20.83
N CYS A 102 -17.34 -4.33 -20.85
CA CYS A 102 -17.36 -5.61 -20.14
C CYS A 102 -16.77 -6.70 -21.05
N LEU A 103 -16.06 -7.66 -20.44
CA LEU A 103 -15.49 -8.82 -21.14
C LEU A 103 -15.87 -10.10 -20.38
N PRO A 104 -16.51 -11.09 -21.04
CA PRO A 104 -16.66 -12.43 -20.49
C PRO A 104 -15.28 -13.03 -20.19
N LEU A 105 -15.09 -13.62 -19.01
CA LEU A 105 -13.84 -14.27 -18.61
C LEU A 105 -13.93 -15.81 -18.64
N ARG A 106 -15.14 -16.33 -18.84
CA ARG A 106 -15.51 -17.75 -18.84
C ARG A 106 -16.40 -18.04 -20.05
N PRO A 107 -16.53 -19.30 -20.49
CA PRO A 107 -17.52 -19.67 -21.49
C PRO A 107 -18.90 -19.14 -21.15
N VAL A 108 -19.57 -18.53 -22.13
CA VAL A 108 -20.94 -18.03 -21.97
C VAL A 108 -21.90 -19.13 -21.50
N ARG A 109 -21.70 -20.35 -22.00
CA ARG A 109 -22.47 -21.53 -21.59
C ARG A 109 -22.39 -21.80 -20.08
N GLU A 110 -21.25 -21.55 -19.46
CA GLU A 110 -21.06 -21.76 -18.03
C GLU A 110 -21.88 -20.77 -17.20
N LEU A 111 -22.01 -19.52 -17.65
CA LEU A 111 -22.93 -18.56 -17.04
C LEU A 111 -24.40 -19.00 -17.21
N VAL A 112 -24.74 -19.53 -18.39
CA VAL A 112 -26.09 -20.03 -18.69
C VAL A 112 -26.45 -21.19 -17.77
N ASP A 113 -25.58 -22.19 -17.66
CA ASP A 113 -25.78 -23.37 -16.80
C ASP A 113 -25.86 -22.94 -15.31
N TYR A 114 -24.97 -22.05 -14.88
CA TYR A 114 -24.97 -21.52 -13.51
C TYR A 114 -26.29 -20.83 -13.13
N LEU A 115 -26.88 -20.05 -14.05
CA LEU A 115 -28.17 -19.39 -13.86
C LEU A 115 -29.35 -20.36 -14.00
N ALA A 116 -29.23 -21.40 -14.83
CA ALA A 116 -30.26 -22.42 -14.99
C ALA A 116 -30.43 -23.27 -13.71
N GLU A 117 -29.35 -23.51 -12.96
CA GLU A 117 -29.40 -24.14 -11.63
C GLU A 117 -30.06 -23.24 -10.57
N ARG A 118 -30.18 -21.93 -10.83
CA ARG A 118 -30.66 -20.91 -9.87
C ARG A 118 -31.80 -20.06 -10.46
N PRO A 119 -32.91 -20.67 -10.93
CA PRO A 119 -33.93 -19.99 -11.72
C PRO A 119 -34.70 -18.88 -10.98
N GLY A 120 -34.69 -18.90 -9.65
CA GLY A 120 -35.39 -17.94 -8.79
C GLY A 120 -34.48 -16.98 -8.03
N VAL A 121 -33.21 -16.84 -8.43
CA VAL A 121 -32.22 -16.05 -7.72
C VAL A 121 -31.86 -14.78 -8.50
N ASP A 122 -32.03 -13.63 -7.86
CA ASP A 122 -31.59 -12.34 -8.36
C ASP A 122 -30.17 -12.02 -7.84
N PHE A 123 -29.23 -11.71 -8.73
CA PHE A 123 -27.86 -11.33 -8.39
C PHE A 123 -27.71 -9.82 -8.50
N ILE A 124 -27.85 -9.13 -7.38
CA ILE A 124 -27.75 -7.67 -7.29
C ILE A 124 -27.24 -7.27 -5.92
N GLU A 125 -26.11 -6.56 -5.90
CA GLU A 125 -25.62 -5.95 -4.67
C GLU A 125 -26.64 -4.93 -4.16
N SER A 126 -27.09 -5.09 -2.92
CA SER A 126 -28.12 -4.23 -2.34
C SER A 126 -27.93 -4.13 -0.83
N ALA A 127 -27.18 -3.11 -0.40
CA ALA A 127 -26.97 -2.74 0.99
C ALA A 127 -27.89 -1.59 1.40
N THR A 128 -28.38 -1.61 2.65
CA THR A 128 -29.16 -0.51 3.22
C THR A 128 -28.26 0.70 3.50
N THR A 129 -28.79 1.90 3.30
CA THR A 129 -28.06 3.14 3.58
C THR A 129 -27.91 3.44 5.07
N ALA A 130 -28.72 2.80 5.93
CA ALA A 130 -28.74 3.01 7.36
C ALA A 130 -27.63 2.27 8.12
N ASP A 131 -27.24 1.08 7.64
CA ASP A 131 -26.45 0.14 8.45
C ASP A 131 -25.00 -0.02 7.98
N VAL A 132 -24.68 0.39 6.76
CA VAL A 132 -23.35 0.15 6.16
C VAL A 132 -22.81 1.39 5.44
N PRO A 133 -21.60 1.88 5.77
CA PRO A 133 -20.93 2.93 5.00
C PRO A 133 -20.44 2.35 3.67
N TRP A 134 -21.34 2.21 2.70
CA TRP A 134 -21.04 1.71 1.35
C TRP A 134 -20.34 2.78 0.48
N VAL A 135 -20.55 4.06 0.79
CA VAL A 135 -19.95 5.17 0.05
C VAL A 135 -18.54 5.48 0.58
N ALA A 136 -17.53 5.36 -0.28
CA ALA A 136 -16.17 5.82 -0.02
C ALA A 136 -16.10 7.37 -0.05
N GLY A 137 -16.74 8.01 0.93
CA GLY A 137 -16.84 9.47 1.07
C GLY A 137 -17.90 10.14 0.19
N GLY A 138 -18.61 11.14 0.73
CA GLY A 138 -19.60 11.94 0.01
C GLY A 138 -21.04 11.74 0.49
N LEU A 139 -22.01 12.16 -0.32
CA LEU A 139 -23.45 12.07 -0.03
C LEU A 139 -23.88 10.60 -0.03
N ALA A 140 -24.38 10.08 1.09
CA ALA A 140 -24.96 8.73 1.21
C ALA A 140 -26.49 8.82 1.27
N GLU A 141 -27.05 9.01 2.46
CA GLU A 141 -28.49 9.24 2.67
C GLU A 141 -29.00 10.48 1.91
N GLU A 142 -28.17 11.53 1.85
CA GLU A 142 -28.48 12.77 1.15
C GLU A 142 -28.78 12.58 -0.35
N ARG A 143 -28.36 11.47 -0.97
CA ARG A 143 -28.73 11.13 -2.36
C ARG A 143 -30.24 10.97 -2.54
N PHE A 144 -30.92 10.52 -1.49
CA PHE A 144 -32.34 10.18 -1.49
C PHE A 144 -33.21 11.32 -0.96
N VAL A 145 -32.66 12.16 -0.08
CA VAL A 145 -33.42 13.27 0.55
C VAL A 145 -33.15 14.64 -0.08
N LEU A 146 -32.11 14.82 -0.91
CA LEU A 146 -31.86 16.07 -1.64
C LEU A 146 -32.17 15.95 -3.14
N ARG A 147 -32.23 17.07 -3.86
CA ARG A 147 -32.46 17.18 -5.31
C ARG A 147 -31.21 17.46 -6.11
N PHE A 148 -31.04 16.72 -7.21
CA PHE A 148 -29.86 16.75 -8.08
C PHE A 148 -30.24 16.97 -9.55
N PRO A 149 -30.79 18.14 -9.92
CA PRO A 149 -31.13 18.45 -11.31
C PRO A 149 -29.90 18.77 -12.18
N PHE A 150 -28.76 19.09 -11.57
CA PHE A 150 -27.53 19.47 -12.27
C PHE A 150 -26.57 18.28 -12.41
N SER A 151 -25.89 18.20 -13.55
CA SER A 151 -24.87 17.17 -13.76
C SER A 151 -23.61 17.47 -12.97
N TRP A 152 -23.17 16.52 -12.16
CA TRP A 152 -21.92 16.61 -11.40
C TRP A 152 -20.69 16.84 -12.29
N LYS A 153 -20.63 16.16 -13.45
CA LYS A 153 -19.47 16.25 -14.36
C LYS A 153 -19.44 17.56 -15.16
N ARG A 154 -20.60 18.05 -15.60
CA ARG A 154 -20.68 19.20 -16.51
C ARG A 154 -20.91 20.53 -15.79
N GLN A 155 -21.61 20.50 -14.66
CA GLN A 155 -22.08 21.67 -13.92
C GLN A 155 -21.70 21.54 -12.43
N ARG A 156 -20.43 21.21 -12.15
CA ARG A 156 -19.94 20.94 -10.78
C ARG A 156 -20.25 22.06 -9.80
N PHE A 157 -20.03 23.32 -10.21
CA PHE A 157 -20.32 24.49 -9.38
C PHE A 157 -21.81 24.59 -9.00
N LEU A 158 -22.73 24.43 -9.97
CA LEU A 158 -24.16 24.46 -9.70
C LEU A 158 -24.62 23.28 -8.85
N PHE A 159 -24.05 22.10 -9.08
CA PHE A 159 -24.29 20.92 -8.25
C PHE A 159 -23.95 21.19 -6.78
N ASP A 160 -22.73 21.66 -6.51
CA ASP A 160 -22.25 21.90 -5.14
C ASP A 160 -23.03 23.01 -4.45
N ARG A 161 -23.23 24.14 -5.13
CA ARG A 161 -24.04 25.25 -4.59
C ARG A 161 -25.47 24.85 -4.29
N TRP A 162 -26.07 24.00 -5.13
CA TRP A 162 -27.43 23.53 -4.92
C TRP A 162 -27.54 22.56 -3.73
N VAL A 163 -26.52 21.74 -3.48
CA VAL A 163 -26.44 20.92 -2.26
C VAL A 163 -26.33 21.81 -1.02
N GLU A 164 -25.45 22.82 -1.04
CA GLU A 164 -25.28 23.77 0.06
C GLU A 164 -26.57 24.55 0.36
N ILE A 165 -27.27 25.01 -0.67
CA ILE A 165 -28.56 25.70 -0.52
C ILE A 165 -29.58 24.79 0.14
N GLN A 166 -29.75 23.55 -0.34
CA GLN A 166 -30.73 22.63 0.24
C GLN A 166 -30.41 22.31 1.70
N ARG A 167 -29.13 22.14 2.06
CA ARG A 167 -28.68 21.95 3.45
C ARG A 167 -28.99 23.17 4.31
N ARG A 168 -28.66 24.37 3.83
CA ARG A 168 -28.86 25.63 4.58
C ARG A 168 -30.33 25.93 4.86
N PHE A 169 -31.22 25.57 3.94
CA PHE A 169 -32.65 25.82 4.06
C PHE A 169 -33.46 24.59 4.50
N GLY A 170 -32.82 23.47 4.87
CA GLY A 170 -33.51 22.25 5.29
C GLY A 170 -34.44 21.66 4.23
N LEU A 171 -34.12 21.84 2.94
CA LEU A 171 -34.96 21.38 1.84
C LEU A 171 -34.78 19.88 1.62
N HIS A 172 -35.57 19.09 2.32
CA HIS A 172 -35.63 17.64 2.16
C HIS A 172 -36.79 17.23 1.25
N ARG A 173 -36.65 16.07 0.60
CA ARG A 173 -37.75 15.35 -0.04
C ARG A 173 -38.07 14.11 0.77
N GLU A 174 -39.32 13.69 0.70
CA GLU A 174 -39.76 12.42 1.25
C GLU A 174 -39.48 11.28 0.26
N ILE A 175 -39.07 10.14 0.80
CA ILE A 175 -38.96 8.89 0.05
C ILE A 175 -40.39 8.36 -0.18
N PRO A 176 -40.77 7.92 -1.39
CA PRO A 176 -42.08 7.36 -1.65
C PRO A 176 -42.43 6.22 -0.68
N GLU A 177 -43.66 6.22 -0.19
CA GLU A 177 -44.16 5.20 0.73
C GLU A 177 -43.93 3.77 0.19
N GLY A 178 -43.47 2.89 1.07
CA GLY A 178 -43.12 1.51 0.74
C GLY A 178 -41.72 1.33 0.13
N LEU A 179 -40.97 2.40 -0.18
CA LEU A 179 -39.59 2.29 -0.63
C LEU A 179 -38.61 2.37 0.54
N THR A 180 -37.70 1.39 0.62
CA THR A 180 -36.51 1.47 1.45
C THR A 180 -35.28 1.62 0.55
N PRO A 181 -34.55 2.76 0.60
CA PRO A 181 -33.37 2.97 -0.23
C PRO A 181 -32.31 1.88 -0.02
N HIS A 182 -31.88 1.28 -1.12
CA HIS A 182 -30.73 0.39 -1.16
C HIS A 182 -29.74 0.87 -2.21
N MET A 183 -28.46 0.61 -1.95
CA MET A 183 -27.35 0.96 -2.83
C MET A 183 -26.52 -0.27 -3.18
N GLY A 184 -25.88 -0.23 -4.35
CA GLY A 184 -24.97 -1.27 -4.78
C GLY A 184 -24.40 -1.00 -6.17
N SER A 185 -23.64 -1.96 -6.69
CA SER A 185 -23.14 -1.91 -8.07
C SER A 185 -24.24 -1.71 -9.11
N GLN A 186 -23.98 -0.90 -10.14
CA GLN A 186 -24.82 -0.78 -11.35
C GLN A 186 -25.05 -2.13 -12.04
N TRP A 187 -24.12 -3.09 -11.92
CA TRP A 187 -24.15 -4.35 -12.68
C TRP A 187 -24.92 -5.44 -11.93
N TRP A 188 -26.04 -5.86 -12.50
CA TRP A 188 -26.95 -6.86 -11.94
C TRP A 188 -27.31 -7.94 -12.97
N CYS A 189 -27.80 -9.07 -12.47
CA CYS A 189 -28.46 -10.12 -13.25
C CYS A 189 -29.77 -10.48 -12.53
N LEU A 190 -30.90 -10.11 -13.13
CA LEU A 190 -32.22 -10.21 -12.51
C LEU A 190 -33.09 -11.24 -13.24
N THR A 191 -33.91 -11.97 -12.50
CA THR A 191 -34.88 -12.91 -13.04
C THR A 191 -35.93 -12.17 -13.89
N ARG A 192 -36.52 -12.88 -14.84
CA ARG A 192 -37.64 -12.39 -15.66
C ARG A 192 -38.79 -11.91 -14.79
N GLU A 193 -39.11 -12.66 -13.73
CA GLU A 193 -40.19 -12.31 -12.81
C GLU A 193 -39.93 -10.97 -12.13
N THR A 194 -38.77 -10.82 -11.48
CA THR A 194 -38.39 -9.58 -10.78
C THR A 194 -38.34 -8.40 -11.75
N MET A 195 -37.70 -8.56 -12.91
CA MET A 195 -37.63 -7.51 -13.92
C MET A 195 -39.02 -7.12 -14.46
N THR A 196 -39.89 -8.09 -14.70
CA THR A 196 -41.26 -7.82 -15.15
C THR A 196 -42.04 -7.03 -14.12
N ARG A 197 -41.94 -7.39 -12.83
CA ARG A 197 -42.60 -6.68 -11.74
C ARG A 197 -42.10 -5.24 -11.61
N ILE A 198 -40.78 -5.03 -11.68
CA ILE A 198 -40.18 -3.68 -11.68
C ILE A 198 -40.72 -2.83 -12.83
N LEU A 199 -40.76 -3.37 -14.06
CA LEU A 199 -41.13 -2.61 -15.24
C LEU A 199 -42.64 -2.39 -15.39
N LYS A 200 -43.47 -3.27 -14.83
CA LYS A 200 -44.94 -3.21 -14.90
C LYS A 200 -45.59 -2.75 -13.59
N ASP A 201 -44.81 -2.28 -12.63
CA ASP A 201 -45.36 -1.83 -11.36
C ASP A 201 -46.33 -0.65 -11.55
N PRO A 202 -47.53 -0.68 -10.93
CA PRO A 202 -48.50 0.41 -11.05
C PRO A 202 -47.99 1.78 -10.58
N ALA A 203 -47.11 1.81 -9.58
CA ALA A 203 -46.47 3.00 -9.04
C ALA A 203 -45.16 3.34 -9.76
N ARG A 204 -44.76 2.63 -10.82
CA ARG A 204 -43.53 2.91 -11.58
C ARG A 204 -43.39 4.37 -11.98
N ALA A 205 -44.45 5.02 -12.45
CA ALA A 205 -44.39 6.42 -12.84
C ALA A 205 -43.99 7.34 -11.67
N ARG A 206 -44.46 7.04 -10.45
CA ARG A 206 -44.08 7.73 -9.21
C ARG A 206 -42.62 7.45 -8.86
N TYR A 207 -42.18 6.20 -8.94
CA TYR A 207 -40.79 5.82 -8.66
C TYR A 207 -39.81 6.45 -9.66
N ASP A 208 -40.11 6.41 -10.95
CA ASP A 208 -39.30 7.04 -12.00
C ASP A 208 -39.21 8.55 -11.80
N ALA A 209 -40.30 9.22 -11.44
CA ALA A 209 -40.29 10.66 -11.14
C ALA A 209 -39.38 11.00 -9.95
N TYR A 210 -39.40 10.15 -8.91
CA TYR A 210 -38.55 10.32 -7.73
C TYR A 210 -37.05 10.11 -8.05
N PHE A 211 -36.70 8.97 -8.66
CA PHE A 211 -35.31 8.61 -8.95
C PHE A 211 -34.68 9.47 -10.06
N ARG A 212 -35.48 10.16 -10.88
CA ARG A 212 -34.98 11.15 -11.85
C ARG A 212 -34.14 12.25 -11.22
N LEU A 213 -34.44 12.58 -9.96
CA LEU A 213 -33.74 13.63 -9.21
C LEU A 213 -32.80 13.06 -8.15
N VAL A 214 -32.66 11.73 -8.03
CA VAL A 214 -31.66 11.06 -7.16
C VAL A 214 -30.31 11.09 -7.86
N TRP A 215 -29.23 11.28 -7.10
CA TRP A 215 -27.87 11.25 -7.66
C TRP A 215 -27.35 9.82 -7.76
N ILE A 216 -26.79 9.47 -8.92
CA ILE A 216 -26.33 8.10 -9.26
C ILE A 216 -27.47 7.07 -9.07
N PRO A 217 -28.63 7.30 -9.73
CA PRO A 217 -29.79 6.44 -9.53
C PRO A 217 -29.59 5.03 -10.13
N ASP A 218 -28.61 4.85 -11.01
CA ASP A 218 -28.22 3.55 -11.55
C ASP A 218 -27.60 2.59 -10.52
N GLU A 219 -27.11 3.13 -9.39
CA GLU A 219 -26.61 2.36 -8.23
C GLU A 219 -27.65 2.22 -7.11
N SER A 220 -28.90 2.69 -7.31
CA SER A 220 -29.95 2.58 -6.28
C SER A 220 -31.34 2.18 -6.77
N TYR A 221 -31.70 2.46 -8.03
CA TYR A 221 -33.05 2.23 -8.56
C TYR A 221 -33.41 0.75 -8.57
N PHE A 222 -32.59 -0.07 -9.25
CA PHE A 222 -32.83 -1.50 -9.38
C PHE A 222 -32.62 -2.22 -8.04
N GLN A 223 -31.69 -1.74 -7.21
CA GLN A 223 -31.39 -2.27 -5.89
C GLN A 223 -32.59 -2.09 -4.95
N THR A 224 -33.16 -0.89 -4.94
CA THR A 224 -34.34 -0.56 -4.12
C THR A 224 -35.57 -1.33 -4.59
N LEU A 225 -35.83 -1.39 -5.91
CA LEU A 225 -37.01 -2.09 -6.42
C LEU A 225 -36.87 -3.62 -6.41
N ALA A 226 -35.67 -4.17 -6.61
CA ALA A 226 -35.44 -5.61 -6.47
C ALA A 226 -35.80 -6.08 -5.05
N ARG A 227 -35.50 -5.29 -4.02
CA ARG A 227 -35.86 -5.60 -2.63
C ARG A 227 -37.37 -5.66 -2.36
N LEU A 228 -38.20 -5.08 -3.23
CA LEU A 228 -39.66 -5.18 -3.12
C LEU A 228 -40.23 -6.44 -3.76
N TYR A 229 -39.62 -6.90 -4.87
CA TYR A 229 -40.25 -7.90 -5.73
C TYR A 229 -39.51 -9.23 -5.81
N ALA A 230 -38.20 -9.24 -5.57
CA ALA A 230 -37.37 -10.43 -5.68
C ALA A 230 -37.74 -11.46 -4.62
N ARG A 231 -37.79 -12.73 -5.02
CA ARG A 231 -38.04 -13.84 -4.09
C ARG A 231 -36.81 -14.21 -3.28
N ASN A 232 -35.65 -14.24 -3.95
CA ASN A 232 -34.37 -14.54 -3.35
C ASN A 232 -33.30 -13.64 -3.97
N ILE A 233 -32.56 -12.92 -3.13
CA ILE A 233 -31.46 -12.05 -3.56
C ILE A 233 -30.15 -12.63 -3.04
N GLU A 234 -29.23 -12.89 -3.96
CA GLU A 234 -27.82 -12.96 -3.62
C GLU A 234 -27.20 -11.57 -3.79
N SER A 235 -26.81 -10.95 -2.67
CA SER A 235 -26.25 -9.59 -2.67
C SER A 235 -24.80 -9.53 -3.17
N ARG A 236 -24.60 -9.88 -4.44
CA ARG A 236 -23.33 -9.79 -5.18
C ARG A 236 -23.60 -9.54 -6.66
N SER A 237 -22.63 -8.94 -7.35
CA SER A 237 -22.65 -8.85 -8.82
C SER A 237 -21.93 -10.05 -9.44
N LEU A 238 -22.44 -10.55 -10.56
CA LEU A 238 -21.72 -11.52 -11.41
C LEU A 238 -20.68 -10.84 -12.33
N THR A 239 -20.58 -9.50 -12.28
CA THR A 239 -19.51 -8.72 -12.93
C THR A 239 -18.47 -8.31 -11.91
N LEU A 240 -17.20 -8.69 -12.15
CA LEU A 240 -16.05 -8.14 -11.43
C LEU A 240 -15.85 -6.67 -11.82
N SER A 241 -16.24 -5.77 -10.93
CA SER A 241 -15.96 -4.33 -11.02
C SER A 241 -15.21 -3.89 -9.77
N LYS A 242 -14.11 -3.14 -9.95
CA LYS A 242 -13.31 -2.62 -8.85
C LYS A 242 -13.09 -1.12 -9.00
N PHE A 243 -12.95 -0.46 -7.86
CA PHE A 243 -12.64 0.97 -7.78
C PHE A 243 -11.28 1.16 -7.12
N ASP A 244 -10.56 2.20 -7.52
CA ASP A 244 -9.34 2.62 -6.85
C ASP A 244 -9.66 3.45 -5.59
N PHE A 245 -8.61 3.85 -4.87
CA PHE A 245 -8.74 4.66 -3.65
C PHE A 245 -9.34 6.06 -3.88
N GLN A 246 -9.52 6.49 -5.14
CA GLN A 246 -10.17 7.74 -5.52
C GLN A 246 -11.64 7.53 -5.94
N GLY A 247 -12.15 6.30 -5.83
CA GLY A 247 -13.49 5.96 -6.31
C GLY A 247 -13.61 5.91 -7.83
N LYS A 248 -12.50 5.77 -8.56
CA LYS A 248 -12.52 5.60 -10.03
C LYS A 248 -12.48 4.12 -10.40
N PRO A 249 -13.26 3.67 -11.39
CA PRO A 249 -13.20 2.28 -11.85
C PRO A 249 -11.78 1.89 -12.29
N HIS A 250 -11.31 0.74 -11.82
CA HIS A 250 -10.06 0.16 -12.27
C HIS A 250 -10.17 -0.27 -13.74
N ILE A 251 -9.11 0.00 -14.49
CA ILE A 251 -9.00 -0.39 -15.90
C ILE A 251 -8.05 -1.58 -15.99
N PHE A 252 -8.52 -2.68 -16.55
CA PHE A 252 -7.71 -3.87 -16.79
C PHE A 252 -7.01 -3.79 -18.16
N TYR A 253 -5.72 -4.09 -18.15
CA TYR A 253 -4.80 -4.12 -19.29
C TYR A 253 -4.26 -5.54 -19.50
N ASP A 254 -3.50 -5.78 -20.57
CA ASP A 254 -2.97 -7.11 -20.93
C ASP A 254 -2.16 -7.81 -19.84
N ASP A 255 -1.45 -7.06 -19.00
CA ASP A 255 -0.71 -7.57 -17.84
C ASP A 255 -1.61 -8.16 -16.74
N HIS A 256 -2.93 -7.92 -16.80
CA HIS A 256 -3.92 -8.47 -15.89
C HIS A 256 -4.48 -9.84 -16.33
N LEU A 257 -4.01 -10.41 -17.46
CA LEU A 257 -4.51 -11.68 -17.98
C LEU A 257 -4.50 -12.81 -16.93
N GLN A 258 -3.37 -13.01 -16.27
CA GLN A 258 -3.20 -14.08 -15.28
C GLN A 258 -4.06 -13.85 -14.02
N PRO A 259 -4.07 -12.65 -13.41
CA PRO A 259 -5.01 -12.33 -12.34
C PRO A 259 -6.48 -12.56 -12.71
N LEU A 260 -6.92 -12.14 -13.91
CA LEU A 260 -8.30 -12.31 -14.36
C LEU A 260 -8.67 -13.78 -14.54
N ARG A 261 -7.80 -14.59 -15.15
CA ARG A 261 -7.98 -16.05 -15.30
C ARG A 261 -8.14 -16.78 -13.96
N ARG A 262 -7.60 -16.24 -12.87
CA ARG A 262 -7.64 -16.81 -11.52
C ARG A 262 -8.76 -16.26 -10.63
N SER A 263 -9.54 -15.30 -11.12
CA SER A 263 -10.66 -14.70 -10.37
C SER A 263 -11.91 -15.58 -10.38
N ASP A 264 -12.00 -16.52 -11.33
CA ASP A 264 -13.15 -17.39 -11.57
C ASP A 264 -14.48 -16.63 -11.77
N CYS A 265 -14.45 -15.30 -11.95
CA CYS A 265 -15.61 -14.47 -12.26
C CYS A 265 -16.09 -14.71 -13.70
N PHE A 266 -17.40 -14.51 -13.96
CA PHE A 266 -17.97 -14.69 -15.29
C PHE A 266 -17.63 -13.54 -16.24
N VAL A 267 -17.62 -12.31 -15.74
CA VAL A 267 -17.42 -11.09 -16.53
C VAL A 267 -16.55 -10.12 -15.72
N ALA A 268 -15.70 -9.33 -16.39
CA ALA A 268 -14.97 -8.23 -15.76
C ALA A 268 -15.21 -6.89 -16.43
N ARG A 269 -15.07 -5.83 -15.62
CA ARG A 269 -15.17 -4.42 -16.00
C ARG A 269 -14.22 -3.56 -15.16
N LYS A 270 -13.48 -2.61 -15.72
CA LYS A 270 -13.53 -2.09 -17.09
C LYS A 270 -12.31 -2.56 -17.89
N ILE A 271 -12.51 -3.18 -19.06
CA ILE A 271 -11.39 -3.54 -19.92
C ILE A 271 -10.96 -2.34 -20.78
N TRP A 272 -9.66 -2.14 -20.94
CA TRP A 272 -9.11 -1.14 -21.85
C TRP A 272 -9.35 -1.54 -23.31
N PRO A 273 -9.82 -0.66 -24.21
CA PRO A 273 -10.11 -1.05 -25.60
C PRO A 273 -8.93 -1.61 -26.39
N HIS A 274 -7.70 -1.26 -26.02
CA HIS A 274 -6.47 -1.74 -26.66
C HIS A 274 -5.77 -2.87 -25.88
N ALA A 275 -6.49 -3.52 -24.96
CA ALA A 275 -6.00 -4.73 -24.29
C ALA A 275 -6.19 -5.94 -25.20
N ASP A 276 -5.49 -5.94 -26.33
CA ASP A 276 -5.71 -6.88 -27.44
C ASP A 276 -5.52 -8.33 -26.97
N ARG A 277 -4.52 -8.58 -26.11
CA ARG A 277 -4.26 -9.93 -25.57
C ARG A 277 -5.37 -10.40 -24.66
N LEU A 278 -6.04 -9.52 -23.91
CA LEU A 278 -7.21 -9.90 -23.10
C LEU A 278 -8.37 -10.31 -24.00
N TYR A 279 -8.68 -9.52 -25.02
CA TYR A 279 -9.80 -9.81 -25.92
C TYR A 279 -9.55 -11.10 -26.71
N GLU A 280 -8.35 -11.30 -27.25
CA GLU A 280 -7.96 -12.54 -27.93
C GLU A 280 -8.11 -13.75 -27.01
N ALA A 281 -7.47 -13.71 -25.83
CA ALA A 281 -7.45 -14.84 -24.91
C ALA A 281 -8.83 -15.21 -24.33
N PHE A 282 -9.70 -14.22 -24.08
CA PHE A 282 -10.99 -14.47 -23.43
C PHE A 282 -12.15 -14.62 -24.41
N LEU A 283 -12.02 -14.17 -25.67
CA LEU A 283 -13.07 -14.38 -26.68
C LEU A 283 -12.79 -15.59 -27.58
N ASP A 284 -11.60 -16.20 -27.51
CA ASP A 284 -11.28 -17.44 -28.21
C ASP A 284 -11.95 -18.66 -27.53
N PRO A 285 -12.87 -19.36 -28.21
CA PRO A 285 -13.52 -20.56 -27.65
C PRO A 285 -12.56 -21.71 -27.32
N SER A 286 -11.41 -21.79 -27.99
CA SER A 286 -10.43 -22.88 -27.82
C SER A 286 -9.59 -22.75 -26.55
N GLU A 287 -9.44 -21.52 -26.04
CA GLU A 287 -8.70 -21.24 -24.80
C GLU A 287 -9.58 -21.32 -23.53
N GLN A 288 -10.89 -21.52 -23.69
CA GLN A 288 -11.84 -21.52 -22.58
C GLN A 288 -12.11 -22.94 -22.04
N ALA A 289 -11.43 -23.32 -20.96
CA ALA A 289 -11.76 -24.53 -20.20
C ALA A 289 -12.97 -24.28 -19.26
N MET A 290 -13.95 -25.20 -19.25
CA MET A 290 -15.01 -25.21 -18.23
C MET A 290 -14.39 -25.53 -16.86
N LYS A 291 -14.57 -24.64 -15.89
CA LYS A 291 -13.98 -24.80 -14.54
C LYS A 291 -14.98 -25.25 -13.49
N GLY A 292 -16.29 -25.08 -13.71
CA GLY A 292 -17.36 -25.43 -12.78
C GLY A 292 -17.26 -24.76 -11.40
N ALA A 293 -16.36 -23.79 -11.23
CA ALA A 293 -16.06 -23.20 -9.94
C ALA A 293 -16.97 -22.01 -9.62
N GLU A 294 -17.28 -21.79 -8.34
CA GLU A 294 -17.93 -20.56 -7.86
C GLU A 294 -17.02 -19.34 -8.10
N PRO A 295 -17.57 -18.19 -8.55
CA PRO A 295 -16.82 -16.96 -8.68
C PRO A 295 -16.11 -16.54 -7.37
N ASN A 296 -14.80 -16.32 -7.43
CA ASN A 296 -13.98 -16.00 -6.25
C ASN A 296 -13.09 -14.76 -6.48
N PRO A 297 -13.64 -13.55 -6.33
CA PRO A 297 -12.86 -12.31 -6.47
C PRO A 297 -11.81 -12.14 -5.36
N GLY A 298 -11.87 -12.90 -4.27
CA GLY A 298 -11.00 -12.71 -3.10
C GLY A 298 -9.50 -12.80 -3.42
N LYS A 299 -9.09 -13.61 -4.41
CA LYS A 299 -7.68 -13.69 -4.82
C LYS A 299 -7.20 -12.41 -5.50
N ILE A 300 -7.99 -11.87 -6.45
CA ILE A 300 -7.64 -10.65 -7.17
C ILE A 300 -7.74 -9.43 -6.24
N ASP A 301 -8.68 -9.46 -5.29
CA ASP A 301 -8.88 -8.41 -4.29
C ASP A 301 -7.68 -8.22 -3.38
N ARG A 302 -7.01 -9.31 -2.97
CA ARG A 302 -5.77 -9.23 -2.18
C ARG A 302 -4.65 -8.52 -2.95
N ILE A 303 -4.54 -8.76 -4.25
CA ILE A 303 -3.52 -8.12 -5.10
C ILE A 303 -3.81 -6.61 -5.16
N PHE A 304 -5.07 -6.23 -5.41
CA PHE A 304 -5.46 -4.83 -5.46
C PHE A 304 -5.34 -4.13 -4.10
N ALA A 305 -5.75 -4.75 -3.01
CA ALA A 305 -5.59 -4.20 -1.66
C ALA A 305 -4.12 -3.91 -1.35
N LYS A 306 -3.21 -4.84 -1.67
CA LYS A 306 -1.77 -4.66 -1.50
C LYS A 306 -1.20 -3.56 -2.40
N ALA A 307 -1.70 -3.44 -3.62
CA ALA A 307 -1.32 -2.36 -4.54
C ALA A 307 -1.80 -0.99 -4.05
N VAL A 308 -3.04 -0.90 -3.57
CA VAL A 308 -3.62 0.31 -2.96
C VAL A 308 -2.83 0.70 -1.73
N GLU A 309 -2.56 -0.23 -0.82
CA GLU A 309 -1.74 0.02 0.36
C GLU A 309 -0.35 0.53 -0.01
N ARG A 310 0.32 -0.09 -0.98
CA ARG A 310 1.63 0.39 -1.47
C ARG A 310 1.54 1.78 -2.07
N ARG A 311 0.44 2.13 -2.73
CA ARG A 311 0.24 3.47 -3.31
C ARG A 311 -0.06 4.51 -2.23
N THR A 312 -0.88 4.19 -1.25
CA THR A 312 -1.37 5.12 -0.21
C THR A 312 -0.42 5.24 0.97
N ARG A 313 0.25 4.17 1.38
CA ARG A 313 1.24 4.16 2.48
C ARG A 313 2.68 4.24 2.00
N GLY A 314 2.99 3.66 0.85
CA GLY A 314 4.34 3.61 0.34
C GLY A 314 5.10 2.34 0.77
N ARG A 315 6.38 2.26 0.41
CA ARG A 315 7.27 1.17 0.85
C ARG A 315 8.17 1.70 1.99
N PRO A 316 8.29 0.98 3.11
CA PRO A 316 9.17 1.39 4.21
C PRO A 316 10.60 1.64 3.74
N GLY A 317 11.21 2.75 4.16
CA GLY A 317 12.58 3.10 3.79
C GLY A 317 12.85 3.39 2.31
N LEU A 318 11.84 3.35 1.44
CA LEU A 318 12.00 3.77 0.06
C LEU A 318 11.57 5.22 -0.12
N TYR A 319 12.48 5.99 -0.66
CA TYR A 319 12.16 7.28 -1.22
C TYR A 319 11.28 7.15 -2.47
N MET A 320 10.06 7.69 -2.43
CA MET A 320 9.16 7.74 -3.58
C MET A 320 8.76 9.17 -3.92
N GLN A 321 9.11 9.60 -5.14
CA GLN A 321 8.86 10.95 -5.64
C GLN A 321 7.39 11.38 -5.52
N SER A 322 6.44 10.44 -5.67
CA SER A 322 5.00 10.72 -5.59
C SER A 322 4.48 11.06 -4.19
N ARG A 323 5.35 11.11 -3.16
CA ARG A 323 4.96 11.33 -1.75
C ARG A 323 5.62 12.54 -1.11
N LEU A 324 6.45 13.28 -1.86
CA LEU A 324 7.06 14.51 -1.39
C LEU A 324 6.14 15.73 -1.56
N PRO A 325 6.31 16.79 -0.75
CA PRO A 325 7.30 16.94 0.33
C PRO A 325 6.78 16.54 1.73
N ASN A 326 5.69 15.78 1.82
CA ASN A 326 4.98 15.53 3.07
C ASN A 326 5.82 14.67 4.05
N GLU A 327 6.20 15.24 5.19
CA GLU A 327 6.92 14.54 6.25
C GLU A 327 6.08 13.39 6.84
N GLY A 328 6.72 12.25 7.11
CA GLY A 328 6.06 11.09 7.72
C GLY A 328 5.15 10.30 6.78
N TRP A 329 5.11 10.67 5.49
CA TRP A 329 4.45 9.87 4.47
C TRP A 329 5.31 8.69 4.00
N GLU A 330 6.59 8.63 4.32
CA GLU A 330 7.35 7.39 4.22
C GLU A 330 6.82 6.37 5.25
N ASN A 331 6.51 5.16 4.80
CA ASN A 331 5.95 4.07 5.63
C ASN A 331 6.98 3.51 6.63
N GLY A 332 7.57 4.36 7.47
CA GLY A 332 8.78 4.08 8.24
C GLY A 332 10.04 4.70 7.60
N PHE A 333 10.97 5.14 8.46
CA PHE A 333 12.19 5.85 8.05
C PHE A 333 13.15 4.95 7.26
N THR A 334 13.53 3.80 7.81
CA THR A 334 14.37 2.80 7.13
C THR A 334 13.59 1.52 6.78
N SER A 335 14.16 0.67 5.92
CA SER A 335 13.47 -0.52 5.40
C SER A 335 13.79 -1.83 6.10
N ALA A 336 14.81 -1.85 6.95
CA ALA A 336 15.29 -3.05 7.63
C ALA A 336 16.06 -2.67 8.91
N PRO A 337 16.18 -3.59 9.89
CA PRO A 337 17.01 -3.38 11.08
C PRO A 337 18.50 -3.15 10.76
N TYR A 338 19.13 -2.28 11.54
CA TYR A 338 20.57 -1.97 11.49
C TYR A 338 21.11 -1.69 12.90
N SER A 339 22.43 -1.72 13.06
CA SER A 339 23.09 -1.48 14.35
C SER A 339 24.02 -0.28 14.29
N VAL A 340 24.05 0.49 15.37
CA VAL A 340 24.89 1.67 15.55
C VAL A 340 25.70 1.48 16.82
N PHE A 341 26.99 1.74 16.74
CA PHE A 341 27.93 1.59 17.85
C PHE A 341 28.62 2.91 18.14
N GLU A 342 28.61 3.32 19.40
CA GLU A 342 29.32 4.49 19.90
C GLU A 342 30.36 4.05 20.94
N GLY A 343 31.61 4.48 20.77
CA GLY A 343 32.69 4.24 21.74
C GLY A 343 33.39 2.88 21.65
N PHE A 344 32.88 1.94 20.84
CA PHE A 344 33.48 0.61 20.71
C PHE A 344 34.79 0.63 19.92
N SER A 345 34.85 1.34 18.79
CA SER A 345 36.08 1.54 18.02
C SER A 345 37.12 2.39 18.75
N ASP A 346 36.69 3.24 19.70
CA ASP A 346 37.58 4.03 20.55
C ASP A 346 38.26 3.17 21.63
N LEU A 347 37.54 2.16 22.15
CA LEU A 347 38.00 1.29 23.26
C LEU A 347 38.72 0.02 22.80
N PHE A 348 38.37 -0.50 21.62
CA PHE A 348 38.87 -1.77 21.13
C PHE A 348 39.61 -1.62 19.81
N GLU A 349 40.83 -2.15 19.78
CA GLU A 349 41.57 -2.39 18.54
C GLU A 349 40.81 -3.44 17.70
N ASP A 350 40.67 -3.17 16.40
CA ASP A 350 40.03 -4.06 15.43
C ASP A 350 38.59 -4.48 15.77
N PHE A 351 37.81 -3.59 16.40
CA PHE A 351 36.40 -3.87 16.70
C PHE A 351 35.58 -4.17 15.45
N GLU A 352 35.73 -3.38 14.38
CA GLU A 352 34.92 -3.54 13.16
C GLU A 352 35.15 -4.92 12.50
N PRO A 353 36.41 -5.34 12.23
CA PRO A 353 36.67 -6.67 11.69
C PRO A 353 36.25 -7.80 12.64
N TRP A 354 36.40 -7.63 13.95
CA TRP A 354 35.96 -8.63 14.93
C TRP A 354 34.44 -8.82 14.90
N LEU A 355 33.67 -7.72 14.87
CA LEU A 355 32.21 -7.78 14.84
C LEU A 355 31.72 -8.42 13.55
N ALA A 356 32.34 -8.10 12.41
CA ALA A 356 32.00 -8.68 11.11
C ALA A 356 32.21 -10.20 11.10
N ARG A 357 33.35 -10.69 11.60
CA ARG A 357 33.64 -12.14 11.70
C ARG A 357 32.68 -12.86 12.63
N THR A 358 32.34 -12.24 13.76
CA THR A 358 31.54 -12.87 14.82
C THR A 358 30.05 -12.95 14.46
N THR A 359 29.52 -11.93 13.78
CA THR A 359 28.08 -11.81 13.49
C THR A 359 27.73 -12.13 12.04
N GLY A 360 28.69 -12.11 11.12
CA GLY A 360 28.45 -12.19 9.68
C GLY A 360 27.75 -10.94 9.10
N ALA A 361 27.58 -9.88 9.90
CA ALA A 361 27.00 -8.62 9.44
C ALA A 361 28.01 -7.77 8.65
N ARG A 362 27.50 -6.81 7.88
CA ARG A 362 28.34 -5.79 7.24
C ARG A 362 28.67 -4.72 8.25
N VAL A 363 29.96 -4.53 8.54
CA VAL A 363 30.42 -3.55 9.52
C VAL A 363 31.24 -2.46 8.84
N HIS A 364 30.75 -1.23 8.96
CA HIS A 364 31.40 -0.02 8.52
C HIS A 364 32.06 0.69 9.70
N GLY A 365 32.96 1.62 9.39
CA GLY A 365 33.46 2.56 10.37
C GLY A 365 32.48 3.71 10.60
N HIS A 366 33.01 4.90 10.75
CA HIS A 366 32.25 6.12 10.95
C HIS A 366 31.63 6.62 9.64
N LEU A 367 30.38 6.22 9.37
CA LEU A 367 29.66 6.64 8.15
C LEU A 367 29.40 8.15 8.10
N PHE A 368 29.34 8.81 9.27
CA PHE A 368 29.03 10.24 9.40
C PHE A 368 30.26 11.07 9.82
N ALA A 369 31.47 10.54 9.61
CA ALA A 369 32.69 11.28 9.93
C ALA A 369 32.82 12.55 9.10
N THR A 370 33.40 13.59 9.72
CA THR A 370 33.56 14.91 9.08
C THR A 370 34.46 14.87 7.85
N HIS A 371 35.42 13.93 7.80
CA HIS A 371 36.40 13.81 6.74
C HIS A 371 35.94 12.94 5.56
N GLY A 372 34.94 12.07 5.73
CA GLY A 372 34.49 11.13 4.71
C GLY A 372 33.54 10.08 5.27
N VAL A 373 33.05 9.20 4.39
CA VAL A 373 32.29 8.01 4.80
C VAL A 373 33.24 6.81 4.87
N GLU A 374 33.25 6.13 6.01
CA GLU A 374 34.11 4.97 6.20
C GLU A 374 33.38 3.66 5.88
N PHE A 375 33.22 3.34 4.59
CA PHE A 375 32.65 2.04 4.20
C PHE A 375 33.53 0.85 4.63
N GLU A 376 32.95 -0.35 4.60
CA GLU A 376 33.67 -1.60 4.93
C GLU A 376 34.91 -1.72 4.03
N GLY A 377 36.09 -1.96 4.62
CA GLY A 377 37.34 -2.02 3.86
C GLY A 377 37.80 -0.68 3.28
N ARG A 378 37.24 0.45 3.75
CA ARG A 378 37.61 1.82 3.35
C ARG A 378 37.45 2.07 1.85
N GLN A 379 36.37 1.54 1.28
CA GLN A 379 36.03 1.73 -0.14
C GLN A 379 35.55 3.16 -0.43
N ASP A 380 35.85 3.68 -1.63
CA ASP A 380 35.41 5.01 -2.08
C ASP A 380 33.93 5.06 -2.50
N SER A 381 33.33 3.89 -2.73
CA SER A 381 31.91 3.76 -3.03
C SER A 381 31.35 2.43 -2.54
N PHE A 382 30.03 2.37 -2.40
CA PHE A 382 29.32 1.18 -1.94
C PHE A 382 28.04 0.92 -2.73
N ALA A 383 27.24 -0.05 -2.28
CA ALA A 383 26.00 -0.49 -2.92
C ALA A 383 25.13 0.68 -3.41
N GLY A 384 24.68 0.58 -4.66
CA GLY A 384 23.87 1.62 -5.32
C GLY A 384 24.60 2.94 -5.59
N ALA A 385 25.93 2.89 -5.76
CA ALA A 385 26.79 4.03 -6.09
C ALA A 385 26.79 5.12 -5.01
N LEU A 386 26.62 4.73 -3.75
CA LEU A 386 26.84 5.63 -2.62
C LEU A 386 28.33 5.99 -2.56
N SER A 387 28.64 7.28 -2.59
CA SER A 387 30.02 7.78 -2.58
C SER A 387 30.53 7.97 -1.14
N ALA A 388 31.84 7.82 -0.95
CA ALA A 388 32.50 8.11 0.31
C ALA A 388 32.69 9.61 0.61
N SER A 389 32.22 10.49 -0.28
CA SER A 389 32.29 11.94 -0.10
C SER A 389 31.38 12.43 1.03
N ALA A 390 31.97 13.05 2.05
CA ALA A 390 31.23 13.73 3.12
C ALA A 390 30.28 14.80 2.54
N ALA A 391 30.72 15.60 1.57
CA ALA A 391 29.88 16.63 0.96
C ALA A 391 28.61 16.08 0.29
N ILE A 392 28.72 14.92 -0.38
CA ILE A 392 27.56 14.26 -1.01
C ILE A 392 26.64 13.65 0.06
N ARG A 393 27.21 12.99 1.07
CA ARG A 393 26.44 12.48 2.22
C ARG A 393 25.67 13.59 2.91
N ASP A 394 26.34 14.71 3.22
CA ASP A 394 25.81 15.80 4.05
C ASP A 394 24.80 16.67 3.31
N TYR A 395 24.83 16.68 1.97
CA TYR A 395 23.76 17.27 1.16
C TYR A 395 22.38 16.69 1.53
N ASN A 396 22.32 15.39 1.85
CA ASN A 396 21.10 14.78 2.40
C ASN A 396 21.38 13.53 3.24
N SER A 397 21.84 13.73 4.48
CA SER A 397 22.27 12.67 5.40
C SER A 397 21.16 11.64 5.70
N ARG A 398 19.91 12.10 5.78
CA ARG A 398 18.73 11.24 5.96
C ARG A 398 18.54 10.29 4.78
N ARG A 399 18.66 10.81 3.54
CA ARG A 399 18.52 9.99 2.33
C ARG A 399 19.73 9.09 2.08
N PHE A 400 20.91 9.51 2.49
CA PHE A 400 22.08 8.64 2.50
C PHE A 400 21.84 7.37 3.33
N LEU A 401 21.44 7.52 4.61
CA LEU A 401 21.18 6.38 5.49
C LEU A 401 20.06 5.47 4.96
N THR A 402 18.93 6.06 4.58
CA THR A 402 17.79 5.27 4.07
C THR A 402 18.12 4.57 2.76
N SER A 403 18.94 5.17 1.89
CA SER A 403 19.41 4.54 0.65
C SER A 403 20.34 3.37 0.93
N LEU A 404 21.30 3.53 1.87
CA LEU A 404 22.20 2.45 2.28
C LEU A 404 21.41 1.23 2.72
N ILE A 405 20.50 1.40 3.69
CA ILE A 405 19.68 0.30 4.22
C ILE A 405 18.75 -0.29 3.16
N TRP A 406 18.23 0.52 2.23
CA TRP A 406 17.36 0.05 1.16
C TRP A 406 18.13 -0.74 0.09
N MET A 407 19.33 -0.32 -0.27
CA MET A 407 20.13 -0.97 -1.31
C MET A 407 20.69 -2.31 -0.85
N THR A 408 20.89 -2.49 0.45
CA THR A 408 21.48 -3.71 1.04
C THR A 408 20.47 -4.61 1.77
N ARG A 409 19.17 -4.48 1.47
CA ARG A 409 18.13 -5.31 2.12
C ARG A 409 18.45 -6.80 2.02
N GLY A 410 18.32 -7.48 3.15
CA GLY A 410 18.74 -8.87 3.33
C GLY A 410 20.03 -8.99 4.12
N GLU A 411 20.84 -7.93 4.18
CA GLU A 411 22.06 -7.85 4.99
C GLU A 411 21.90 -6.79 6.09
N ARG A 412 22.21 -7.16 7.34
CA ARG A 412 22.22 -6.20 8.44
C ARG A 412 23.45 -5.31 8.33
N GLN A 413 23.22 -4.00 8.28
CA GLN A 413 24.30 -3.00 8.27
C GLN A 413 24.63 -2.58 9.72
N CYS A 414 25.90 -2.42 9.99
CA CYS A 414 26.44 -1.98 11.27
C CYS A 414 27.44 -0.85 11.01
N PHE A 415 27.45 0.19 11.83
CA PHE A 415 28.40 1.29 11.68
C PHE A 415 28.71 1.99 13.00
N GLN A 416 29.84 2.68 13.02
CA GLN A 416 30.20 3.55 14.14
C GLN A 416 29.51 4.91 13.99
N PHE A 417 29.03 5.44 15.11
CA PHE A 417 28.49 6.78 15.21
C PHE A 417 28.78 7.33 16.60
N GLY A 418 29.67 8.31 16.71
CA GLY A 418 30.09 8.86 17.99
C GLY A 418 30.34 10.36 17.97
N PRO A 419 30.91 10.94 19.05
CA PRO A 419 31.00 12.39 19.21
C PRO A 419 31.91 13.10 18.19
N PHE A 420 32.78 12.35 17.51
CA PHE A 420 33.61 12.84 16.40
C PHE A 420 32.84 12.98 15.08
N ASP A 421 31.65 12.38 14.96
CA ASP A 421 30.82 12.42 13.76
C ASP A 421 29.90 13.64 13.69
N GLN A 422 29.40 13.92 12.49
CA GLN A 422 28.32 14.86 12.32
C GLN A 422 27.02 14.32 12.94
N GLN A 423 26.53 15.02 13.96
CA GLN A 423 25.35 14.64 14.73
C GLN A 423 24.01 14.85 14.01
N ILE A 424 24.03 15.08 12.70
CA ILE A 424 22.89 15.52 11.89
C ILE A 424 21.72 14.52 11.86
N ILE A 425 21.98 13.23 12.08
CA ILE A 425 20.98 12.16 12.11
C ILE A 425 20.63 11.64 13.51
N THR A 426 21.14 12.24 14.58
CA THR A 426 20.94 11.75 15.97
C THR A 426 19.47 11.50 16.30
N TRP A 427 18.58 12.43 15.96
CA TRP A 427 17.15 12.29 16.21
C TRP A 427 16.47 11.28 15.28
N ASP A 428 16.99 11.12 14.07
CA ASP A 428 16.49 10.12 13.13
C ASP A 428 16.78 8.71 13.62
N LEU A 429 18.01 8.47 14.09
CA LEU A 429 18.41 7.21 14.72
C LEU A 429 17.54 6.90 15.95
N ALA A 430 17.39 7.87 16.86
CA ALA A 430 16.60 7.68 18.08
C ALA A 430 15.13 7.33 17.78
N LYS A 431 14.51 7.97 16.78
CA LYS A 431 13.09 7.81 16.43
C LYS A 431 12.81 6.61 15.53
N ASP A 432 13.83 5.95 15.00
CA ASP A 432 13.68 4.83 14.08
C ASP A 432 13.53 3.49 14.82
N PRO A 433 12.38 2.81 14.71
CA PRO A 433 12.18 1.52 15.37
C PRO A 433 13.07 0.38 14.83
N ASN A 434 13.71 0.57 13.67
CA ASN A 434 14.66 -0.40 13.12
C ASN A 434 16.10 -0.23 13.67
N ALA A 435 16.39 0.89 14.32
CA ALA A 435 17.72 1.15 14.85
C ALA A 435 17.94 0.37 16.16
N GLN A 436 19.12 -0.25 16.26
CA GLN A 436 19.66 -0.77 17.51
C GLN A 436 20.95 -0.04 17.83
N ILE A 437 21.01 0.62 18.98
CA ILE A 437 22.07 1.57 19.31
C ILE A 437 22.72 1.11 20.61
N SER A 438 24.03 0.88 20.57
CA SER A 438 24.84 0.47 21.71
C SER A 438 25.91 1.53 21.95
N VAL A 439 25.93 2.09 23.16
CA VAL A 439 26.78 3.23 23.51
C VAL A 439 27.65 2.89 24.72
N ILE A 440 28.95 3.15 24.61
CA ILE A 440 29.89 3.24 25.74
C ILE A 440 30.15 4.72 25.98
N SER A 441 29.41 5.34 26.89
CA SER A 441 29.50 6.77 27.10
C SER A 441 30.80 7.17 27.77
N GLY A 442 31.45 8.21 27.24
CA GLY A 442 32.74 8.71 27.68
C GLY A 442 33.95 8.06 26.99
N ALA A 443 33.74 7.08 26.10
CA ALA A 443 34.83 6.40 25.40
C ALA A 443 35.62 7.33 24.45
N TRP A 444 35.02 8.43 23.99
CA TRP A 444 35.69 9.48 23.20
C TRP A 444 36.94 10.07 23.88
N ALA A 445 37.07 9.91 25.21
CA ALA A 445 38.25 10.36 25.96
C ALA A 445 39.48 9.47 25.73
N VAL A 446 39.31 8.23 25.27
CA VAL A 446 40.41 7.29 25.02
C VAL A 446 41.32 7.76 23.87
N PRO A 447 40.80 8.14 22.68
CA PRO A 447 41.64 8.72 21.63
C PRO A 447 42.40 9.98 22.08
N LEU A 448 41.78 10.84 22.89
CA LEU A 448 42.43 12.03 23.45
C LEU A 448 43.59 11.66 24.39
N PHE A 449 43.37 10.67 25.26
CA PHE A 449 44.38 10.15 26.16
C PHE A 449 45.60 9.59 25.40
N LEU A 450 45.35 8.80 24.35
CA LEU A 450 46.41 8.20 23.54
C LEU A 450 47.17 9.22 22.68
N SER A 451 46.54 10.34 22.32
CA SER A 451 47.15 11.34 21.44
C SER A 451 48.38 12.03 22.05
N GLY A 452 48.47 12.11 23.38
CA GLY A 452 49.60 12.74 24.09
C GLY A 452 49.83 14.22 23.75
N GLY A 453 48.81 14.92 23.21
CA GLY A 453 48.90 16.30 22.75
C GLY A 453 48.96 17.35 23.86
N ASP A 454 48.92 18.64 23.47
CA ASP A 454 48.89 19.74 24.43
C ASP A 454 47.65 19.71 25.32
N PHE A 455 47.85 19.84 26.64
CA PHE A 455 46.79 19.59 27.60
C PHE A 455 45.65 20.64 27.53
N ALA A 456 45.95 21.89 27.15
CA ALA A 456 44.93 22.93 27.04
C ALA A 456 44.02 22.70 25.83
N GLU A 457 44.59 22.24 24.72
CA GLU A 457 43.86 21.79 23.54
C GLU A 457 43.00 20.55 23.85
N LEU A 458 43.59 19.53 24.50
CA LEU A 458 42.88 18.31 24.89
C LEU A 458 41.68 18.60 25.79
N ARG A 459 41.83 19.50 26.77
CA ARG A 459 40.72 19.91 27.65
C ARG A 459 39.58 20.56 26.88
N THR A 460 39.91 21.42 25.91
CA THR A 460 38.93 22.15 25.10
C THR A 460 38.16 21.19 24.20
N GLU A 461 38.87 20.26 23.57
CA GLU A 461 38.26 19.23 22.73
C GLU A 461 37.43 18.24 23.55
N ALA A 462 37.92 17.81 24.71
CA ALA A 462 37.20 16.95 25.63
C ALA A 462 35.87 17.58 26.08
N ALA A 463 35.86 18.88 26.40
CA ALA A 463 34.64 19.59 26.74
C ALA A 463 33.65 19.66 25.55
N ARG A 464 34.15 19.83 24.32
CA ARG A 464 33.35 19.84 23.10
C ARG A 464 32.70 18.47 22.85
N LEU A 465 33.48 17.39 22.91
CA LEU A 465 33.01 16.02 22.69
C LEU A 465 32.01 15.59 23.78
N GLN A 466 32.29 15.89 25.05
CA GLN A 466 31.35 15.64 26.13
C GLN A 466 30.00 16.33 25.91
N LYS A 467 30.02 17.59 25.44
CA LYS A 467 28.77 18.31 25.15
C LYS A 467 28.00 17.64 24.01
N ILE A 468 28.68 17.22 22.96
CA ILE A 468 28.09 16.51 21.83
C ILE A 468 27.45 15.19 22.29
N GLU A 469 28.21 14.36 22.99
CA GLU A 469 27.73 13.08 23.54
C GLU A 469 26.53 13.30 24.48
N SER A 470 26.60 14.30 25.36
CA SER A 470 25.49 14.64 26.25
C SER A 470 24.20 14.96 25.48
N GLU A 471 24.27 15.72 24.39
CA GLU A 471 23.09 16.00 23.56
C GLU A 471 22.61 14.77 22.79
N HIS A 472 23.53 13.91 22.31
CA HIS A 472 23.19 12.64 21.68
C HIS A 472 22.43 11.71 22.66
N LEU A 473 22.97 11.53 23.86
CA LEU A 473 22.35 10.72 24.92
C LEU A 473 20.99 11.26 25.36
N LYS A 474 20.78 12.59 25.36
CA LYS A 474 19.45 13.19 25.61
C LYS A 474 18.44 12.80 24.54
N ALA A 475 18.84 12.75 23.27
CA ALA A 475 17.97 12.29 22.19
C ALA A 475 17.66 10.79 22.33
N LEU A 476 18.66 9.97 22.66
CA LEU A 476 18.48 8.53 22.88
C LEU A 476 17.57 8.22 24.09
N ARG A 477 17.67 9.00 25.18
CA ARG A 477 16.82 8.85 26.38
C ARG A 477 15.47 9.56 26.27
N SER A 478 15.18 10.19 25.13
CA SER A 478 13.94 10.93 24.93
C SER A 478 12.72 10.00 24.97
N PRO A 479 11.55 10.46 25.47
CA PRO A 479 10.29 9.72 25.35
C PRO A 479 9.84 9.50 23.89
N TYR A 480 10.43 10.23 22.94
CA TYR A 480 10.17 10.05 21.50
C TYR A 480 11.05 8.96 20.87
N ALA A 481 12.02 8.41 21.60
CA ALA A 481 12.88 7.35 21.09
C ALA A 481 12.07 6.05 20.89
N LYS A 482 12.28 5.42 19.74
CA LYS A 482 11.67 4.13 19.35
C LYS A 482 12.72 3.07 19.05
N ALA A 483 13.98 3.47 18.91
CA ALA A 483 15.11 2.57 18.73
C ALA A 483 15.30 1.66 19.95
N ARG A 484 15.95 0.51 19.73
CA ARG A 484 16.43 -0.34 20.83
C ARG A 484 17.76 0.20 21.30
N ILE A 485 17.82 0.73 22.51
CA ILE A 485 18.97 1.50 23.00
C ILE A 485 19.57 0.84 24.23
N ARG A 486 20.90 0.72 24.25
CA ARG A 486 21.69 0.32 25.40
C ARG A 486 22.83 1.30 25.60
N ILE A 487 22.96 1.77 26.83
CA ILE A 487 23.97 2.76 27.21
C ILE A 487 24.66 2.21 28.46
N TRP A 488 25.96 1.98 28.34
CA TRP A 488 26.86 1.74 29.46
C TRP A 488 27.72 2.97 29.64
N THR A 489 27.97 3.38 30.88
CA THR A 489 29.10 4.27 31.14
C THR A 489 30.41 3.50 30.93
N MET A 490 31.48 4.22 30.60
CA MET A 490 32.81 3.65 30.46
C MET A 490 33.23 2.81 31.69
N ALA A 491 32.94 3.31 32.90
CA ALA A 491 33.20 2.60 34.15
C ALA A 491 32.44 1.27 34.24
N GLU A 492 31.12 1.28 34.03
CA GLU A 492 30.28 0.06 34.05
C GLU A 492 30.72 -0.96 32.99
N PHE A 493 31.09 -0.49 31.81
CA PHE A 493 31.48 -1.37 30.71
C PHE A 493 32.79 -2.12 31.01
N ILE A 494 33.76 -1.47 31.67
CA ILE A 494 35.08 -2.06 31.98
C ILE A 494 34.99 -3.08 33.12
N GLU A 495 34.00 -2.99 34.01
CA GLU A 495 33.79 -3.98 35.05
C GLU A 495 33.39 -5.36 34.47
N SER A 496 32.54 -5.36 33.44
CA SER A 496 32.01 -6.59 32.81
C SER A 496 31.99 -6.53 31.27
N PRO A 497 33.14 -6.37 30.59
CA PRO A 497 33.18 -6.15 29.14
C PRO A 497 32.69 -7.37 28.34
N LEU A 498 32.95 -8.58 28.84
CA LEU A 498 32.50 -9.82 28.23
C LEU A 498 30.97 -9.94 28.20
N GLU A 499 30.30 -9.56 29.29
CA GLU A 499 28.84 -9.61 29.38
C GLU A 499 28.21 -8.59 28.44
N ALA A 500 28.75 -7.37 28.38
CA ALA A 500 28.27 -6.33 27.48
C ALA A 500 28.43 -6.75 26.00
N LEU A 501 29.59 -7.29 25.60
CA LEU A 501 29.83 -7.79 24.24
C LEU A 501 28.93 -8.97 23.88
N GLN A 502 28.73 -9.92 24.80
CA GLN A 502 27.80 -11.04 24.61
C GLN A 502 26.37 -10.52 24.37
N THR A 503 25.95 -9.56 25.17
CA THR A 503 24.61 -8.96 25.09
C THR A 503 24.40 -8.29 23.72
N VAL A 504 25.41 -7.64 23.16
CA VAL A 504 25.37 -7.06 21.81
C VAL A 504 25.21 -8.14 20.72
N ILE A 505 25.95 -9.24 20.81
CA ILE A 505 25.94 -10.31 19.80
C ILE A 505 24.60 -11.06 19.78
N GLU A 506 23.99 -11.29 20.95
CA GLU A 506 22.71 -12.00 21.08
C GLU A 506 21.54 -11.30 20.37
N GLU A 507 21.69 -10.03 20.02
CA GLU A 507 20.67 -9.26 19.30
C GLU A 507 20.71 -9.46 17.77
N PHE A 508 21.67 -10.22 17.24
CA PHE A 508 21.76 -10.51 15.82
C PHE A 508 20.89 -11.71 15.41
N PRO A 509 20.07 -11.61 14.34
CA PRO A 509 19.26 -12.74 13.90
C PRO A 509 20.15 -13.91 13.45
N GLY A 510 19.90 -15.11 13.99
CA GLY A 510 20.64 -16.32 13.61
C GLY A 510 21.95 -16.55 14.37
N SER A 511 22.31 -15.71 15.35
CA SER A 511 23.36 -16.03 16.29
C SER A 511 22.93 -17.23 17.14
N THR A 512 23.47 -18.42 16.87
CA THR A 512 23.47 -19.50 17.87
C THR A 512 24.10 -18.95 19.16
N PRO A 513 23.62 -19.33 20.36
CA PRO A 513 24.21 -18.93 21.64
C PRO A 513 25.60 -19.56 21.82
N ARG A 514 26.53 -19.17 20.97
CA ARG A 514 27.95 -19.40 21.13
C ARG A 514 28.43 -18.28 22.05
N ARG A 515 28.95 -18.65 23.21
CA ARG A 515 29.67 -17.71 24.07
C ARG A 515 30.77 -17.05 23.25
N VAL A 516 31.00 -15.76 23.43
CA VAL A 516 32.17 -15.07 22.86
C VAL A 516 33.42 -15.83 23.31
N THR A 517 34.09 -16.54 22.39
CA THR A 517 35.33 -17.27 22.66
C THR A 517 36.57 -16.41 22.41
N GLU A 518 36.45 -15.42 21.52
CA GLU A 518 37.51 -14.47 21.18
C GLU A 518 36.97 -13.05 21.36
N THR A 519 37.63 -12.26 22.21
CA THR A 519 37.32 -10.84 22.42
C THR A 519 38.23 -9.96 21.60
N PRO A 520 37.76 -8.79 21.14
CA PRO A 520 38.64 -7.80 20.54
C PRO A 520 39.60 -7.27 21.61
N ARG A 521 40.78 -6.79 21.18
CA ARG A 521 41.81 -6.34 22.10
C ARG A 521 41.45 -4.95 22.62
N MET A 522 41.28 -4.83 23.93
CA MET A 522 41.06 -3.53 24.56
C MET A 522 42.37 -2.73 24.56
N VAL A 523 42.24 -1.42 24.33
CA VAL A 523 43.34 -0.45 24.44
C VAL A 523 43.92 -0.46 25.85
N ASP A 524 45.22 -0.20 25.99
CA ASP A 524 45.87 -0.05 27.29
C ASP A 524 45.41 1.24 28.00
N LEU A 525 44.62 1.09 29.05
CA LEU A 525 44.09 2.19 29.87
C LEU A 525 44.98 2.52 31.07
N THR A 526 46.21 2.01 31.12
CA THR A 526 47.16 2.33 32.20
C THR A 526 47.43 3.84 32.24
N GLY A 527 47.05 4.49 33.35
CA GLY A 527 47.20 5.95 33.51
C GLY A 527 45.99 6.78 33.04
N PHE A 528 44.96 6.14 32.48
CA PHE A 528 43.73 6.83 32.04
C PHE A 528 43.00 7.53 33.20
N GLY A 529 42.91 6.90 34.37
CA GLY A 529 42.30 7.53 35.55
C GLY A 529 43.02 8.81 36.01
N GLN A 530 44.36 8.86 35.87
CA GLN A 530 45.13 10.07 36.17
C GLN A 530 44.88 11.17 35.13
N PHE A 531 44.76 10.80 33.85
CA PHE A 531 44.39 11.74 32.80
C PHE A 531 43.03 12.40 33.07
N LEU A 532 42.02 11.62 33.47
CA LEU A 532 40.71 12.16 33.84
C LEU A 532 40.77 13.06 35.08
N GLN A 533 41.61 12.71 36.06
CA GLN A 533 41.83 13.56 37.23
C GLN A 533 42.51 14.87 36.86
N ASN A 534 43.45 14.86 35.91
CA ASN A 534 44.08 16.08 35.41
C ASN A 534 43.07 16.98 34.71
N LEU A 535 42.13 16.41 33.93
CA LEU A 535 41.04 17.19 33.31
C LEU A 535 40.18 17.88 34.39
N LYS A 536 39.85 17.15 35.47
CA LYS A 536 39.15 17.70 36.65
C LYS A 536 39.90 18.85 37.30
N ASN A 537 41.21 18.69 37.49
CA ASN A 537 42.05 19.72 38.12
C ASN A 537 42.10 21.01 37.29
N GLU A 538 42.06 20.91 35.96
CA GLU A 538 42.01 22.04 35.01
C GLU A 538 40.58 22.58 34.78
N GLY A 539 39.63 22.24 35.65
CA GLY A 539 38.28 22.80 35.66
C GLY A 539 37.32 22.20 34.62
N MET A 540 37.65 21.06 34.01
CA MET A 540 36.73 20.29 33.17
C MET A 540 36.19 19.10 33.97
N HIS A 541 34.87 18.92 34.05
CA HIS A 541 34.27 17.81 34.79
C HIS A 541 33.81 16.70 33.83
N PRO A 542 34.55 15.58 33.68
CA PRO A 542 34.13 14.46 32.85
C PRO A 542 33.08 13.61 33.58
N TYR A 543 31.80 13.75 33.25
CA TYR A 543 30.68 13.15 34.01
C TYR A 543 29.92 12.02 33.28
N LEU A 544 30.16 11.82 31.99
CA LEU A 544 29.45 10.81 31.19
C LEU A 544 30.07 9.41 31.27
N MET A 545 31.30 9.31 31.75
CA MET A 545 32.08 8.06 31.82
C MET A 545 31.89 7.25 33.12
N GLY A 546 31.08 7.75 34.07
CA GLY A 546 30.93 7.14 35.39
C GLY A 546 32.11 7.39 36.32
N ASP A 547 32.13 6.71 37.47
CA ASP A 547 33.17 6.89 38.49
C ASP A 547 34.41 6.06 38.18
N PHE A 548 35.40 6.70 37.54
CA PHE A 548 36.70 6.11 37.24
C PHE A 548 37.73 6.48 38.33
N HIS A 549 38.20 5.52 39.11
CA HIS A 549 39.18 5.77 40.17
C HIS A 549 40.59 6.01 39.61
N ALA A 550 41.26 7.08 40.05
CA ALA A 550 42.60 7.46 39.60
C ALA A 550 43.70 6.41 39.84
N GLY A 551 43.45 5.39 40.66
CA GLY A 551 44.41 4.31 41.00
C GLY A 551 44.07 2.91 40.46
N GLY A 552 42.99 2.75 39.70
CA GLY A 552 42.48 1.44 39.28
C GLY A 552 42.81 1.08 37.83
N ALA A 553 44.04 0.65 37.55
CA ALA A 553 44.28 -0.22 36.40
C ALA A 553 44.00 -1.67 36.83
N PRO A 554 43.46 -2.55 35.96
CA PRO A 554 43.51 -3.98 36.23
C PRO A 554 44.99 -4.37 36.33
N ARG A 555 45.42 -4.87 37.49
CA ARG A 555 46.75 -5.49 37.60
C ARG A 555 46.82 -6.60 36.55
N ARG A 556 47.77 -6.51 35.61
CA ARG A 556 48.22 -7.70 34.87
C ARG A 556 48.71 -8.70 35.92
N ASP A 557 48.04 -9.83 36.06
CA ASP A 557 48.64 -10.99 36.71
C ASP A 557 49.91 -11.33 35.94
N GLU A 558 51.07 -11.12 36.55
CA GLU A 558 52.34 -11.60 36.02
C GLU A 558 52.22 -13.13 35.82
N PRO A 559 52.61 -13.68 34.66
CA PRO A 559 52.66 -15.12 34.50
C PRO A 559 53.62 -15.70 35.56
N PRO A 560 53.26 -16.82 36.22
CA PRO A 560 54.08 -17.36 37.29
C PRO A 560 55.48 -17.65 36.78
N ARG A 561 56.49 -17.07 37.43
CA ARG A 561 57.92 -17.32 37.14
C ARG A 561 58.16 -18.83 37.09
N ARG A 562 58.46 -19.35 35.89
CA ARG A 562 58.87 -20.75 35.69
C ARG A 562 60.08 -21.04 36.59
N LYS A 563 59.93 -21.97 37.53
CA LYS A 563 61.06 -22.57 38.27
C LYS A 563 62.02 -23.19 37.25
N ARG A 564 63.28 -22.76 37.27
CA ARG A 564 64.37 -23.41 36.53
C ARG A 564 64.59 -24.80 37.13
N TYR A 565 64.36 -25.84 36.35
CA TYR A 565 64.80 -27.19 36.68
C TYR A 565 66.32 -27.26 36.49
N LEU A 566 67.05 -27.54 37.58
CA LEU A 566 68.43 -28.00 37.54
C LEU A 566 68.41 -29.49 37.19
N VAL A 567 69.01 -29.84 36.05
CA VAL A 567 69.32 -31.22 35.70
C VAL A 567 70.49 -31.69 36.58
N ARG A 568 70.32 -32.83 37.23
CA ARG A 568 71.41 -33.66 37.74
C ARG A 568 71.15 -35.09 37.32
#